data_AF-A0A7G9NYE4-F1
#
_entry.id   AF-A0A7G9NYE4-F1
#
_cell.length_a   1.000
_cell.length_b   1.000
_cell.length_c   1.000
_cell.angle_alpha   90.00
_cell.angle_beta   90.00
_cell.angle_gamma   90.00
#
_symmetry.space_group_name_H-M   'P 1'
#
loop_
_entity.id
_entity.type
_entity.pdbx_description
1 polymer ?
#
loop_
_entity_poly.entity_id
_entity_poly.type
_entity_poly.pdbx_seq_one_letter_code
_entity_poly.pdbx_strand_id
1 'polypeptide(L)'
;MIPTTLRERFESLPAPSPAEALHARAGSRCDYKTLAPFHYLRHEPFSIERVLVLEDPRPSVAGRFNPQSGACEASSIVAVLIESLPALGCALRHEALGQRYRWDDRRAAARLLNAEVRCISRVVVHPQWRGLGLAVRLVRSALATATTPYTEALAAMGRVHPFFERAGMTAYHRWPLPKDQRLRDAMQYAGFDLWELASVQRMAANVARPTPSAELLKRELRRWAGGRLTVQQQLELARDRLLCEPVYYLKRNES
;
A
#
# COMPACT_ATOMS: atom_id res chain seq x y z
N MET A 1 13.39 16.27 46.04
CA MET A 1 12.46 16.01 44.93
C MET A 1 13.26 15.41 43.79
N ILE A 2 13.15 14.10 43.58
CA ILE A 2 13.92 13.37 42.55
C ILE A 2 13.24 13.61 41.19
N PRO A 3 14.00 13.89 40.11
CA PRO A 3 13.44 13.99 38.78
C PRO A 3 12.93 12.61 38.34
N THR A 4 11.62 12.49 38.16
CA THR A 4 10.99 11.29 37.58
C THR A 4 11.65 11.03 36.23
N THR A 5 12.25 9.86 36.07
CA THR A 5 12.93 9.51 34.84
C THR A 5 11.92 9.44 33.70
N LEU A 6 12.34 9.76 32.46
CA LEU A 6 11.47 9.64 31.28
C LEU A 6 10.80 8.27 31.17
N ARG A 7 11.49 7.23 31.65
CA ARG A 7 11.02 5.85 31.70
C ARG A 7 9.82 5.67 32.64
N GLU A 8 9.91 6.17 33.87
CA GLU A 8 8.81 6.10 34.84
C GLU A 8 7.57 6.83 34.34
N ARG A 9 7.75 7.97 33.65
CA ARG A 9 6.62 8.71 33.04
C ARG A 9 5.94 7.92 31.91
N PHE A 10 6.70 7.13 31.15
CA PHE A 10 6.16 6.28 30.08
C PHE A 10 5.43 5.05 30.64
N GLU A 11 6.00 4.44 31.69
CA GLU A 11 5.42 3.28 32.37
C GLU A 11 4.19 3.67 33.21
N SER A 12 4.09 4.92 33.67
CA SER A 12 2.96 5.44 34.45
C SER A 12 1.86 6.11 33.62
N LEU A 13 1.87 6.00 32.28
CA LEU A 13 0.79 6.57 31.46
C LEU A 13 -0.52 5.81 31.75
N PRO A 14 -1.59 6.49 32.20
CA PRO A 14 -2.86 5.82 32.47
C PRO A 14 -3.47 5.25 31.18
N ALA A 15 -4.02 4.04 31.28
CA ALA A 15 -4.84 3.42 30.25
C ALA A 15 -6.27 3.99 30.25
N PRO A 16 -6.98 4.02 29.10
CA PRO A 16 -6.58 3.41 27.84
C PRO A 16 -5.59 4.25 27.03
N SER A 17 -4.71 3.55 26.30
CA SER A 17 -3.80 4.17 25.35
C SER A 17 -4.60 5.01 24.34
N PRO A 18 -4.04 6.09 23.77
CA PRO A 18 -4.75 6.92 22.78
C PRO A 18 -5.35 6.14 21.61
N ALA A 19 -4.83 4.95 21.30
CA ALA A 19 -5.30 4.07 20.24
C ALA A 19 -6.53 3.23 20.63
N GLU A 20 -6.74 2.92 21.92
CA GLU A 20 -7.87 2.13 22.41
C GLU A 20 -9.16 2.94 22.48
N ALA A 21 -9.05 4.26 22.69
CA ALA A 21 -10.19 5.19 22.72
C ALA A 21 -10.75 5.53 21.32
N LEU A 22 -10.11 5.09 20.24
CA LEU A 22 -10.61 5.37 18.88
C LEU A 22 -11.78 4.46 18.53
N HIS A 23 -12.77 4.95 17.80
CA HIS A 23 -13.93 4.17 17.36
C HIS A 23 -13.89 3.91 15.86
N ALA A 24 -14.26 2.69 15.45
CA ALA A 24 -14.42 2.34 14.04
C ALA A 24 -15.89 2.52 13.64
N ARG A 25 -16.15 3.25 12.55
CA ARG A 25 -17.50 3.42 12.01
C ARG A 25 -17.49 3.40 10.48
N ALA A 26 -18.68 3.24 9.91
CA ALA A 26 -18.90 3.53 8.49
C ALA A 26 -18.58 5.01 8.22
N GLY A 27 -17.84 5.25 7.14
CA GLY A 27 -17.48 6.57 6.65
C GLY A 27 -18.09 6.88 5.29
N SER A 28 -17.69 8.02 4.76
CA SER A 28 -18.11 8.54 3.47
C SER A 28 -16.90 8.94 2.62
N ARG A 29 -17.15 9.27 1.35
CA ARG A 29 -16.12 9.86 0.48
C ARG A 29 -15.56 11.18 1.05
N CYS A 30 -16.35 11.94 1.81
CA CYS A 30 -15.89 13.18 2.43
C CYS A 30 -14.83 12.92 3.49
N ASP A 31 -15.01 11.89 4.33
CA ASP A 31 -14.00 11.50 5.32
C ASP A 31 -12.68 11.11 4.66
N TYR A 32 -12.72 10.36 3.55
CA TYR A 32 -11.50 10.04 2.80
C TYR A 32 -10.77 11.28 2.30
N LYS A 33 -11.49 12.28 1.78
CA LYS A 33 -10.86 13.52 1.25
C LYS A 33 -10.03 14.24 2.30
N THR A 34 -10.38 14.13 3.59
CA THR A 34 -9.60 14.74 4.69
C THR A 34 -8.21 14.12 4.84
N LEU A 35 -8.06 12.82 4.55
CA LEU A 35 -6.80 12.08 4.69
C LEU A 35 -6.12 11.78 3.36
N ALA A 36 -6.79 11.97 2.22
CA ALA A 36 -6.24 11.73 0.88
C ALA A 36 -4.85 12.38 0.64
N PRO A 37 -4.55 13.61 1.11
CA PRO A 37 -3.22 14.20 0.96
C PRO A 37 -2.07 13.40 1.60
N PHE A 38 -2.36 12.54 2.58
CA PHE A 38 -1.36 11.72 3.26
C PHE A 38 -1.13 10.34 2.63
N HIS A 39 -1.83 10.04 1.52
CA HIS A 39 -1.64 8.80 0.77
C HIS A 39 -0.61 8.99 -0.36
N TYR A 40 0.24 7.99 -0.59
CA TYR A 40 1.34 8.09 -1.56
C TYR A 40 0.87 8.03 -3.02
N LEU A 41 -0.27 7.37 -3.31
CA LEU A 41 -0.91 7.42 -4.63
C LEU A 41 -1.74 8.69 -4.76
N ARG A 42 -1.40 9.50 -5.77
CA ARG A 42 -2.07 10.79 -6.06
C ARG A 42 -3.42 10.64 -6.77
N HIS A 43 -3.72 9.48 -7.34
CA HIS A 43 -4.98 9.24 -8.07
C HIS A 43 -6.10 8.79 -7.13
N GLU A 44 -7.33 9.20 -7.43
CA GLU A 44 -8.53 8.73 -6.73
C GLU A 44 -8.69 7.20 -6.88
N PRO A 45 -9.32 6.54 -5.88
CA PRO A 45 -9.75 5.14 -6.04
C PRO A 45 -10.66 5.00 -7.25
N PHE A 46 -10.56 3.86 -7.95
CA PHE A 46 -11.36 3.58 -9.15
C PHE A 46 -12.87 3.57 -8.84
N SER A 47 -13.27 2.94 -7.74
CA SER A 47 -14.60 3.06 -7.14
C SER A 47 -14.51 3.18 -5.62
N ILE A 48 -15.59 3.59 -4.98
CA ILE A 48 -15.70 3.64 -3.52
C ILE A 48 -16.95 2.84 -3.17
N GLU A 49 -16.76 1.57 -2.83
CA GLU A 49 -17.84 0.64 -2.45
C GLU A 49 -18.15 0.77 -0.97
N ARG A 50 -17.11 0.91 -0.14
CA ARG A 50 -17.22 1.04 1.31
C ARG A 50 -16.08 1.89 1.85
N VAL A 51 -16.39 2.71 2.85
CA VAL A 51 -15.41 3.50 3.60
C VAL A 51 -15.54 3.15 5.07
N LEU A 52 -14.41 2.87 5.71
CA LEU A 52 -14.31 2.71 7.15
C LEU A 52 -13.36 3.75 7.70
N VAL A 53 -13.71 4.35 8.83
CA VAL A 53 -12.89 5.36 9.49
C VAL A 53 -12.59 4.96 10.92
N LEU A 54 -11.39 5.29 11.39
CA LEU A 54 -11.09 5.41 12.81
C LEU A 54 -11.18 6.87 13.20
N GLU A 55 -11.93 7.14 14.24
CA GLU A 55 -12.17 8.49 14.72
C GLU A 55 -11.72 8.62 16.17
N ASP A 56 -11.09 9.76 16.49
CA ASP A 56 -10.79 10.13 17.88
C ASP A 56 -11.96 10.98 18.41
N PRO A 57 -12.72 10.49 19.39
CA PRO A 57 -13.85 11.23 19.96
C PRO A 57 -13.40 12.45 20.77
N ARG A 58 -12.11 12.57 21.10
CA ARG A 58 -11.59 13.70 21.86
C ARG A 58 -11.47 14.94 20.97
N PRO A 59 -11.80 16.13 21.51
CA PRO A 59 -11.64 17.37 20.76
C PRO A 59 -10.17 17.58 20.41
N SER A 60 -9.94 18.07 19.19
CA SER A 60 -8.61 18.53 18.76
C SER A 60 -8.10 19.64 19.68
N VAL A 61 -6.78 19.87 19.71
CA VAL A 61 -6.20 20.99 20.50
C VAL A 61 -6.86 22.32 20.11
N ALA A 62 -7.10 22.55 18.82
CA ALA A 62 -7.81 23.74 18.35
C ALA A 62 -9.26 23.80 18.85
N GLY A 63 -9.97 22.66 18.83
CA GLY A 63 -11.34 22.56 19.37
C GLY A 63 -11.41 22.80 20.88
N ARG A 64 -10.36 22.43 21.63
CA ARG A 64 -10.26 22.71 23.08
C ARG A 64 -10.12 24.20 23.40
N PHE A 65 -9.43 24.97 22.54
CA PHE A 65 -9.13 26.39 22.80
C PHE A 65 -10.02 27.38 22.04
N ASN A 66 -10.85 26.91 21.09
CA ASN A 66 -11.80 27.76 20.38
C ASN A 66 -13.22 27.14 20.33
N PRO A 67 -13.94 27.13 21.46
CA PRO A 67 -15.24 26.46 21.55
C PRO A 67 -16.37 27.15 20.75
N GLN A 68 -16.20 28.42 20.39
CA GLN A 68 -17.18 29.23 19.67
C GLN A 68 -17.14 29.03 18.15
N SER A 69 -16.10 28.37 17.62
CA SER A 69 -15.92 28.17 16.17
C SER A 69 -16.77 27.05 15.55
N GLY A 70 -17.71 26.45 16.30
CA GLY A 70 -18.42 25.23 15.87
C GLY A 70 -17.51 23.99 15.76
N ALA A 71 -16.22 24.11 16.11
CA ALA A 71 -15.23 23.05 16.06
C ALA A 71 -15.25 22.10 17.29
N CYS A 72 -16.20 22.31 18.23
CA CYS A 72 -16.37 21.50 19.44
C CYS A 72 -16.92 20.08 19.20
N GLU A 73 -17.34 19.73 17.99
CA GLU A 73 -17.92 18.40 17.68
C GLU A 73 -17.09 17.56 16.70
N ALA A 74 -15.98 18.08 16.18
CA ALA A 74 -15.23 17.41 15.14
C ALA A 74 -14.33 16.32 15.73
N SER A 75 -14.91 15.15 16.02
CA SER A 75 -14.21 13.87 16.06
C SER A 75 -13.18 13.84 14.92
N SER A 76 -11.90 13.74 15.27
CA SER A 76 -10.84 13.86 14.26
C SER A 76 -10.68 12.52 13.55
N ILE A 77 -10.83 12.51 12.24
CA ILE A 77 -10.59 11.30 11.44
C ILE A 77 -9.09 10.98 11.50
N VAL A 78 -8.76 9.88 12.16
CA VAL A 78 -7.38 9.44 12.41
C VAL A 78 -6.88 8.54 11.29
N ALA A 79 -7.76 7.65 10.81
CA ALA A 79 -7.45 6.73 9.74
C ALA A 79 -8.67 6.46 8.87
N VAL A 80 -8.44 6.11 7.61
CA VAL A 80 -9.48 5.72 6.66
C VAL A 80 -9.03 4.51 5.84
N LEU A 81 -9.98 3.63 5.57
CA LEU A 81 -9.84 2.48 4.68
C LEU A 81 -10.93 2.56 3.61
N ILE A 82 -10.54 2.30 2.37
CA ILE A 82 -11.46 2.28 1.23
C ILE A 82 -11.45 0.90 0.60
N GLU A 83 -12.63 0.36 0.40
CA GLU A 83 -12.86 -0.77 -0.48
C GLU A 83 -13.41 -0.31 -1.82
N SER A 84 -12.91 -0.94 -2.88
CA SER A 84 -13.24 -0.67 -4.27
C SER A 84 -13.58 -1.98 -4.98
N LEU A 85 -14.10 -1.86 -6.20
CA LEU A 85 -14.13 -2.99 -7.12
C LEU A 85 -12.71 -3.46 -7.45
N PRO A 86 -12.50 -4.78 -7.58
CA PRO A 86 -11.20 -5.33 -7.93
C PRO A 86 -10.82 -4.98 -9.38
N ALA A 87 -9.52 -4.86 -9.64
CA ALA A 87 -9.04 -4.74 -11.02
C ALA A 87 -9.28 -6.06 -11.76
N LEU A 88 -9.77 -6.02 -13.00
CA LEU A 88 -10.07 -7.24 -13.78
C LEU A 88 -8.82 -8.11 -14.01
N GLY A 89 -7.67 -7.48 -14.29
CA GLY A 89 -6.41 -8.17 -14.54
C GLY A 89 -5.53 -8.25 -13.29
N CYS A 90 -5.53 -9.41 -12.62
CA CYS A 90 -4.55 -9.70 -11.55
C CYS A 90 -4.12 -11.17 -11.63
N ALA A 91 -2.88 -11.40 -12.10
CA ALA A 91 -2.34 -12.75 -12.25
C ALA A 91 -2.23 -13.49 -10.90
N LEU A 92 -1.82 -12.79 -9.84
CA LEU A 92 -1.69 -13.37 -8.50
C LEU A 92 -3.04 -13.78 -7.92
N ARG A 93 -4.14 -13.08 -8.24
CA ARG A 93 -5.49 -13.54 -7.88
C ARG A 93 -5.82 -14.86 -8.55
N HIS A 94 -5.49 -15.01 -9.84
CA HIS A 94 -5.76 -16.27 -10.55
C HIS A 94 -5.00 -17.43 -9.92
N GLU A 95 -3.76 -17.21 -9.46
CA GLU A 95 -3.01 -18.23 -8.73
C GLU A 95 -3.64 -18.51 -7.35
N ALA A 96 -3.94 -17.47 -6.58
CA ALA A 96 -4.49 -17.59 -5.23
C ALA A 96 -5.89 -18.25 -5.17
N LEU A 97 -6.68 -18.12 -6.24
CA LEU A 97 -8.05 -18.62 -6.34
C LEU A 97 -8.23 -19.68 -7.42
N GLY A 98 -7.15 -20.38 -7.81
CA GLY A 98 -7.24 -21.56 -8.68
C GLY A 98 -7.89 -21.29 -10.04
N GLN A 99 -7.59 -20.14 -10.65
CA GLN A 99 -8.10 -19.69 -11.94
C GLN A 99 -9.63 -19.45 -12.00
N ARG A 100 -10.32 -19.35 -10.85
CA ARG A 100 -11.79 -19.16 -10.75
C ARG A 100 -12.38 -18.08 -11.66
N TYR A 101 -11.68 -16.97 -11.85
CA TYR A 101 -12.16 -15.81 -12.62
C TYR A 101 -11.62 -15.76 -14.05
N ARG A 102 -10.96 -16.84 -14.51
CA ARG A 102 -10.45 -16.94 -15.87
C ARG A 102 -11.51 -17.63 -16.74
N TRP A 103 -12.37 -16.82 -17.37
CA TRP A 103 -13.36 -17.30 -18.33
C TRP A 103 -13.18 -16.68 -19.71
N ASP A 104 -13.69 -17.40 -20.72
CA ASP A 104 -13.74 -16.94 -22.11
C ASP A 104 -14.69 -15.75 -22.26
N ASP A 105 -15.82 -15.75 -21.55
CA ASP A 105 -16.69 -14.56 -21.42
C ASP A 105 -16.18 -13.61 -20.34
N ARG A 106 -15.47 -12.57 -20.79
CA ARG A 106 -14.96 -11.48 -19.95
C ARG A 106 -16.04 -10.76 -19.16
N ARG A 107 -17.25 -10.63 -19.69
CA ARG A 107 -18.34 -9.89 -19.03
C ARG A 107 -18.94 -10.71 -17.91
N ALA A 108 -19.14 -12.02 -18.10
CA ALA A 108 -19.51 -12.93 -17.03
C ALA A 108 -18.44 -12.93 -15.92
N ALA A 109 -17.16 -13.00 -16.28
CA ALA A 109 -16.04 -13.00 -15.32
C ALA A 109 -16.01 -11.74 -14.46
N ALA A 110 -16.16 -10.57 -15.10
CA ALA A 110 -16.22 -9.30 -14.39
C ALA A 110 -17.42 -9.23 -13.43
N ARG A 111 -18.59 -9.75 -13.82
CA ARG A 111 -19.76 -9.77 -12.94
C ARG A 111 -19.56 -10.67 -11.72
N LEU A 112 -19.05 -11.89 -11.91
CA LEU A 112 -18.76 -12.79 -10.79
C LEU A 112 -17.70 -12.16 -9.88
N LEU A 113 -16.63 -11.63 -10.45
CA LEU A 113 -15.55 -10.99 -9.70
C LEU A 113 -16.07 -9.81 -8.87
N ASN A 114 -16.92 -8.97 -9.44
CA ASN A 114 -17.55 -7.85 -8.72
C ASN A 114 -18.60 -8.30 -7.69
N ALA A 115 -19.16 -9.51 -7.79
CA ALA A 115 -20.06 -10.04 -6.79
C ALA A 115 -19.32 -10.66 -5.60
N GLU A 116 -18.14 -11.27 -5.85
CA GLU A 116 -17.46 -12.09 -4.86
C GLU A 116 -16.25 -11.43 -4.19
N VAL A 117 -15.71 -10.35 -4.77
CA VAL A 117 -14.45 -9.76 -4.33
C VAL A 117 -14.59 -8.26 -4.09
N ARG A 118 -14.03 -7.79 -2.97
CA ARG A 118 -13.73 -6.37 -2.74
C ARG A 118 -12.24 -6.16 -2.56
N CYS A 119 -11.73 -5.05 -3.07
CA CYS A 119 -10.32 -4.70 -2.99
C CYS A 119 -10.11 -3.56 -2.01
N ILE A 120 -9.29 -3.76 -0.97
CA ILE A 120 -8.80 -2.68 -0.13
C ILE A 120 -7.82 -1.85 -0.97
N SER A 121 -8.32 -0.74 -1.50
CA SER A 121 -7.59 0.09 -2.45
C SER A 121 -6.79 1.18 -1.75
N ARG A 122 -7.20 1.60 -0.54
CA ARG A 122 -6.50 2.61 0.27
C ARG A 122 -6.58 2.24 1.74
N VAL A 123 -5.46 2.41 2.43
CA VAL A 123 -5.39 2.50 3.89
C VAL A 123 -4.54 3.72 4.21
N VAL A 124 -5.12 4.72 4.85
CA VAL A 124 -4.43 5.95 5.21
C VAL A 124 -4.52 6.14 6.71
N VAL A 125 -3.37 6.30 7.36
CA VAL A 125 -3.27 6.73 8.75
C VAL A 125 -2.60 8.08 8.75
N HIS A 126 -3.21 9.06 9.42
CA HIS A 126 -2.64 10.39 9.58
C HIS A 126 -1.23 10.29 10.21
N PRO A 127 -0.22 11.04 9.71
CA PRO A 127 1.17 10.89 10.14
C PRO A 127 1.40 10.87 11.66
N GLN A 128 0.75 11.77 12.42
CA GLN A 128 0.86 11.85 13.88
C GLN A 128 0.38 10.59 14.64
N TRP A 129 -0.38 9.70 13.98
CA TRP A 129 -0.97 8.49 14.57
C TRP A 129 -0.34 7.19 14.03
N ARG A 130 0.69 7.29 13.18
CA ARG A 130 1.39 6.12 12.64
C ARG A 130 2.23 5.44 13.73
N GLY A 131 2.52 4.16 13.54
CA GLY A 131 3.28 3.35 14.50
C GLY A 131 2.44 2.74 15.63
N LEU A 132 1.18 3.17 15.81
CA LEU A 132 0.27 2.68 16.86
C LEU A 132 -0.56 1.45 16.45
N GLY A 133 -0.22 0.76 15.37
CA GLY A 133 -0.96 -0.41 14.89
C GLY A 133 -2.35 -0.12 14.28
N LEU A 134 -2.73 1.15 14.07
CA LEU A 134 -4.06 1.53 13.60
C LEU A 134 -4.44 0.98 12.23
N ALA A 135 -3.48 0.85 11.31
CA ALA A 135 -3.73 0.24 10.00
C ALA A 135 -4.15 -1.24 10.14
N VAL A 136 -3.48 -2.00 11.02
CA VAL A 136 -3.82 -3.40 11.29
C VAL A 136 -5.22 -3.48 11.91
N ARG A 137 -5.50 -2.62 12.90
CA ARG A 137 -6.80 -2.55 13.56
C ARG A 137 -7.92 -2.27 12.54
N LEU A 138 -7.74 -1.28 11.68
CA LEU A 138 -8.75 -0.89 10.69
C LEU A 138 -8.97 -1.98 9.63
N VAL A 139 -7.91 -2.65 9.17
CA VAL A 139 -8.05 -3.80 8.26
C VAL A 139 -8.78 -4.95 8.94
N ARG A 140 -8.47 -5.28 10.21
CA ARG A 140 -9.20 -6.32 10.95
C ARG A 140 -10.69 -6.00 11.05
N SER A 141 -11.05 -4.75 11.36
CA SER A 141 -12.45 -4.31 11.37
C SER A 141 -13.10 -4.44 9.99
N ALA A 142 -12.37 -4.13 8.91
CA ALA A 142 -12.87 -4.29 7.54
C ALA A 142 -13.15 -5.75 7.19
N LEU A 143 -12.22 -6.66 7.53
CA LEU A 143 -12.36 -8.09 7.28
C LEU A 143 -13.49 -8.72 8.12
N ALA A 144 -13.62 -8.32 9.38
CA ALA A 144 -14.69 -8.80 10.26
C ALA A 144 -16.11 -8.36 9.83
N THR A 145 -16.19 -7.32 9.00
CA THR A 145 -17.46 -6.76 8.47
C THR A 145 -17.50 -6.84 6.95
N ALA A 146 -16.74 -7.76 6.36
CA ALA A 146 -16.65 -7.89 4.91
C ALA A 146 -18.01 -8.27 4.30
N THR A 147 -18.35 -7.67 3.17
CA THR A 147 -19.62 -7.87 2.48
C THR A 147 -19.54 -8.90 1.35
N THR A 148 -18.35 -9.43 1.09
CA THR A 148 -18.09 -10.39 0.02
C THR A 148 -17.26 -11.57 0.52
N PRO A 149 -17.36 -12.77 -0.11
CA PRO A 149 -16.58 -13.94 0.28
C PRO A 149 -15.06 -13.75 0.27
N TYR A 150 -14.56 -12.82 -0.55
CA TYR A 150 -13.14 -12.52 -0.62
C TYR A 150 -12.85 -11.02 -0.47
N THR A 151 -11.78 -10.72 0.26
CA THR A 151 -11.19 -9.39 0.31
C THR A 151 -9.75 -9.48 -0.19
N GLU A 152 -9.39 -8.66 -1.18
CA GLU A 152 -8.03 -8.59 -1.72
C GLU A 152 -7.37 -7.24 -1.44
N ALA A 153 -6.05 -7.18 -1.52
CA ALA A 153 -5.30 -5.93 -1.54
C ALA A 153 -4.02 -6.09 -2.39
N LEU A 154 -3.57 -5.00 -3.02
CA LEU A 154 -2.28 -4.93 -3.71
C LEU A 154 -1.43 -3.87 -3.02
N ALA A 155 -0.35 -4.30 -2.35
CA ALA A 155 0.51 -3.40 -1.60
C ALA A 155 1.88 -3.24 -2.28
N ALA A 156 2.18 -2.02 -2.73
CA ALA A 156 3.50 -1.65 -3.24
C ALA A 156 4.61 -1.82 -2.18
N MET A 157 4.27 -1.63 -0.90
CA MET A 157 5.21 -1.71 0.23
C MET A 157 5.01 -2.97 1.09
N GLY A 158 4.32 -4.00 0.58
CA GLY A 158 3.99 -5.20 1.37
C GLY A 158 5.23 -5.88 1.98
N ARG A 159 6.35 -5.90 1.24
CA ARG A 159 7.63 -6.44 1.73
C ARG A 159 8.27 -5.64 2.89
N VAL A 160 7.96 -4.36 3.00
CA VAL A 160 8.52 -3.45 4.02
C VAL A 160 7.60 -3.35 5.23
N HIS A 161 6.29 -3.28 4.99
CA HIS A 161 5.27 -3.14 6.01
C HIS A 161 4.16 -4.18 5.82
N PRO A 162 4.33 -5.41 6.35
CA PRO A 162 3.38 -6.52 6.18
C PRO A 162 2.15 -6.39 7.09
N PHE A 163 1.52 -5.21 7.12
CA PHE A 163 0.39 -4.96 8.03
C PHE A 163 -0.89 -5.71 7.61
N PHE A 164 -1.05 -6.02 6.32
CA PHE A 164 -2.13 -6.88 5.83
C PHE A 164 -2.00 -8.32 6.37
N GLU A 165 -0.78 -8.87 6.41
CA GLU A 165 -0.52 -10.18 7.02
C GLU A 165 -0.80 -10.17 8.52
N ARG A 166 -0.32 -9.14 9.23
CA ARG A 166 -0.63 -8.95 10.66
C ARG A 166 -2.13 -8.79 10.92
N ALA A 167 -2.89 -8.30 9.94
CA ALA A 167 -4.35 -8.22 10.01
C ALA A 167 -5.06 -9.54 9.66
N GLY A 168 -4.32 -10.58 9.25
CA GLY A 168 -4.85 -11.92 8.98
C GLY A 168 -5.08 -12.25 7.51
N MET A 169 -4.57 -11.44 6.58
CA MET A 169 -4.57 -11.75 5.14
C MET A 169 -3.39 -12.66 4.77
N THR A 170 -3.55 -13.48 3.73
CA THR A 170 -2.49 -14.33 3.19
C THR A 170 -1.72 -13.59 2.09
N ALA A 171 -0.40 -13.58 2.17
CA ALA A 171 0.49 -12.98 1.17
C ALA A 171 0.74 -13.94 -0.01
N TYR A 172 0.75 -13.37 -1.22
CA TYR A 172 1.15 -14.04 -2.44
C TYR A 172 2.18 -13.18 -3.15
N HIS A 173 3.27 -13.82 -3.55
CA HIS A 173 4.39 -13.18 -4.21
C HIS A 173 4.49 -13.67 -5.64
N ARG A 174 4.77 -12.76 -6.57
CA ARG A 174 5.13 -13.14 -7.92
C ARG A 174 6.58 -13.62 -7.93
N TRP A 175 6.84 -14.70 -8.65
CA TRP A 175 8.20 -15.02 -9.06
C TRP A 175 8.72 -13.93 -10.01
N PRO A 176 10.01 -13.54 -9.91
CA PRO A 176 10.57 -12.57 -10.84
C PRO A 176 10.45 -13.10 -12.27
N LEU A 177 10.00 -12.26 -13.19
CA LEU A 177 9.92 -12.64 -14.59
C LEU A 177 11.35 -12.91 -15.11
N PRO A 178 11.58 -13.88 -16.02
CA PRO A 178 12.91 -14.17 -16.54
C PRO A 178 13.63 -12.94 -17.12
N LYS A 179 12.88 -12.01 -17.73
CA LYS A 179 13.43 -10.75 -18.22
C LYS A 179 13.90 -9.82 -17.09
N ASP A 180 13.18 -9.80 -15.97
CA ASP A 180 13.51 -8.97 -14.82
C ASP A 180 14.76 -9.54 -14.13
N GLN A 181 14.83 -10.87 -14.03
CA GLN A 181 16.01 -11.56 -13.49
C GLN A 181 17.25 -11.29 -14.35
N ARG A 182 17.15 -11.40 -15.68
CA ARG A 182 18.29 -11.08 -16.57
C ARG A 182 18.82 -9.66 -16.39
N LEU A 183 17.95 -8.67 -16.22
CA LEU A 183 18.38 -7.30 -15.98
C LEU A 183 19.05 -7.16 -14.61
N ARG A 184 18.53 -7.82 -13.58
CA ARG A 184 19.15 -7.88 -12.25
C ARG A 184 20.55 -8.49 -12.30
N ASP A 185 20.71 -9.61 -12.99
CA ASP A 185 22.01 -10.28 -13.15
C ASP A 185 23.01 -9.38 -13.90
N ALA A 186 22.57 -8.66 -14.93
CA ALA A 186 23.40 -7.71 -15.67
C ALA A 186 23.81 -6.50 -14.83
N MET A 187 22.91 -5.98 -13.98
CA MET A 187 23.23 -4.93 -13.02
C MET A 187 24.27 -5.41 -12.00
N GLN A 188 24.06 -6.59 -11.41
CA GLN A 188 24.98 -7.17 -10.45
C GLN A 188 26.36 -7.40 -11.07
N TYR A 189 26.42 -7.93 -12.29
CA TYR A 189 27.68 -8.09 -13.04
C TYR A 189 28.39 -6.75 -13.29
N ALA A 190 27.63 -5.67 -13.49
CA ALA A 190 28.16 -4.33 -13.63
C ALA A 190 28.50 -3.64 -12.29
N GLY A 191 28.35 -4.35 -11.18
CA GLY A 191 28.67 -3.86 -9.83
C GLY A 191 27.59 -2.95 -9.25
N PHE A 192 26.35 -3.01 -9.75
CA PHE A 192 25.22 -2.26 -9.24
C PHE A 192 24.26 -3.12 -8.45
N ASP A 193 23.89 -2.63 -7.28
CA ASP A 193 22.74 -3.16 -6.54
C ASP A 193 21.44 -2.56 -7.09
N LEU A 194 20.32 -3.25 -6.82
CA LEU A 194 19.01 -2.77 -7.26
C LEU A 194 18.64 -1.40 -6.69
N TRP A 195 18.97 -1.13 -5.42
CA TRP A 195 18.62 0.12 -4.75
C TRP A 195 19.26 1.35 -5.41
N GLU A 196 20.34 1.18 -6.19
CA GLU A 196 20.97 2.28 -6.94
C GLU A 196 20.07 2.84 -8.05
N LEU A 197 19.03 2.11 -8.47
CA LEU A 197 17.97 2.63 -9.35
C LEU A 197 17.22 3.83 -8.74
N ALA A 198 17.29 4.02 -7.42
CA ALA A 198 16.76 5.21 -6.77
C ALA A 198 17.45 6.50 -7.28
N SER A 199 18.68 6.40 -7.78
CA SER A 199 19.43 7.50 -8.41
C SER A 199 19.69 7.20 -9.88
N VAL A 200 18.65 7.42 -10.70
CA VAL A 200 18.71 7.24 -12.16
C VAL A 200 19.88 8.01 -12.79
N GLN A 201 20.13 9.24 -12.32
CA GLN A 201 21.19 10.11 -12.85
C GLN A 201 22.58 9.50 -12.63
N ARG A 202 22.84 8.99 -11.42
CA ARG A 202 24.11 8.32 -11.09
C ARG A 202 24.28 7.05 -11.91
N MET A 203 23.22 6.25 -12.07
CA MET A 203 23.27 5.07 -12.91
C MET A 203 23.54 5.41 -14.37
N ALA A 204 22.85 6.41 -14.93
CA ALA A 204 23.04 6.84 -16.31
C ALA A 204 24.49 7.28 -16.58
N ALA A 205 25.10 8.03 -15.64
CA ALA A 205 26.49 8.46 -15.75
C ALA A 205 27.47 7.28 -15.73
N ASN A 206 27.21 6.25 -14.92
CA ASN A 206 28.05 5.04 -14.91
C ASN A 206 27.85 4.19 -16.15
N VAL A 207 26.60 4.02 -16.59
CA VAL A 207 26.25 3.29 -17.82
C VAL A 207 26.88 3.98 -19.04
N ALA A 208 27.04 5.30 -19.04
CA ALA A 208 27.70 6.00 -20.15
C ALA A 208 29.19 5.65 -20.32
N ARG A 209 29.86 5.08 -19.31
CA ARG A 209 31.29 4.73 -19.39
C ARG A 209 31.52 3.59 -20.40
N PRO A 210 32.63 3.60 -21.16
CA PRO A 210 32.92 2.57 -22.16
C PRO A 210 33.58 1.34 -21.51
N THR A 211 32.87 0.65 -20.61
CA THR A 211 33.33 -0.60 -20.02
C THR A 211 32.53 -1.80 -20.58
N PRO A 212 33.12 -3.00 -20.65
CA PRO A 212 32.39 -4.20 -21.10
C PRO A 212 31.12 -4.47 -20.29
N SER A 213 31.16 -4.21 -18.98
CA SER A 213 30.00 -4.36 -18.09
C SER A 213 28.90 -3.31 -18.35
N ALA A 214 29.27 -2.07 -18.64
CA ALA A 214 28.32 -1.02 -19.00
C ALA A 214 27.65 -1.30 -20.36
N GLU A 215 28.38 -1.80 -21.34
CA GLU A 215 27.82 -2.19 -22.64
C GLU A 215 26.84 -3.38 -22.53
N LEU A 216 27.16 -4.38 -21.69
CA LEU A 216 26.23 -5.45 -21.36
C LEU A 216 24.95 -4.90 -20.72
N LEU A 217 25.09 -4.02 -19.74
CA LEU A 217 23.96 -3.41 -19.04
C LEU A 217 23.08 -2.57 -19.99
N LYS A 218 23.67 -1.77 -20.89
CA LYS A 218 22.92 -1.06 -21.95
C LYS A 218 22.12 -2.02 -22.83
N ARG A 219 22.73 -3.14 -23.22
CA ARG A 219 22.07 -4.14 -24.07
C ARG A 219 20.90 -4.79 -23.36
N GLU A 220 21.06 -5.20 -22.09
CA GLU A 220 19.97 -5.81 -21.33
C GLU A 220 18.89 -4.79 -20.97
N LEU A 221 19.21 -3.52 -20.68
CA LEU A 221 18.23 -2.44 -20.53
C LEU A 221 17.42 -2.24 -21.82
N ARG A 222 18.09 -2.18 -22.98
CA ARG A 222 17.45 -2.10 -24.29
C ARG A 222 16.53 -3.30 -24.56
N ARG A 223 16.95 -4.50 -24.17
CA ARG A 223 16.16 -5.73 -24.31
C ARG A 223 14.94 -5.72 -23.39
N TRP A 224 15.10 -5.24 -22.16
CA TRP A 224 14.08 -5.27 -21.13
C TRP A 224 12.98 -4.21 -21.33
N ALA A 225 13.38 -2.97 -21.63
CA ALA A 225 12.48 -1.82 -21.78
C ALA A 225 12.11 -1.49 -23.25
N GLY A 226 12.93 -1.93 -24.21
CA GLY A 226 12.76 -1.66 -25.63
C GLY A 226 13.70 -0.56 -26.14
N GLY A 227 14.19 -0.72 -27.37
CA GLY A 227 15.21 0.17 -27.96
C GLY A 227 14.74 1.53 -28.46
N ARG A 228 13.44 1.83 -28.37
CA ARG A 228 12.90 3.17 -28.66
C ARG A 228 13.14 4.17 -27.54
N LEU A 229 13.41 3.68 -26.32
CA LEU A 229 13.63 4.51 -25.14
C LEU A 229 15.10 4.87 -24.99
N THR A 230 15.37 6.08 -24.47
CA THR A 230 16.71 6.48 -24.06
C THR A 230 17.16 5.67 -22.84
N VAL A 231 18.47 5.56 -22.58
CA VAL A 231 18.98 4.86 -21.39
C VAL A 231 18.38 5.41 -20.10
N GLN A 232 18.20 6.74 -20.01
CA GLN A 232 17.56 7.37 -18.86
C GLN A 232 16.11 6.90 -18.68
N GLN A 233 15.30 6.88 -19.74
CA GLN A 233 13.92 6.39 -19.69
C GLN A 233 13.84 4.90 -19.34
N GLN A 234 14.80 4.10 -19.84
CA GLN A 234 14.90 2.68 -19.50
C GLN A 234 15.19 2.48 -18.01
N LEU A 235 16.08 3.29 -17.43
CA LEU A 235 16.41 3.28 -16.01
C LEU A 235 15.25 3.78 -15.14
N GLU A 236 14.52 4.82 -15.56
CA GLU A 236 13.30 5.29 -14.89
C GLU A 236 12.24 4.18 -14.85
N LEU A 237 12.04 3.48 -15.97
CA LEU A 237 11.12 2.35 -16.03
C LEU A 237 11.59 1.19 -15.14
N ALA A 238 12.89 0.90 -15.12
CA ALA A 238 13.48 -0.13 -14.27
C ALA A 238 13.32 0.21 -12.79
N ARG A 239 13.57 1.45 -12.38
CA ARG A 239 13.29 1.96 -11.03
C ARG A 239 11.83 1.69 -10.66
N ASP A 240 10.90 2.09 -11.50
CA ASP A 240 9.47 2.01 -11.18
C ASP A 240 8.95 0.55 -11.11
N ARG A 241 9.56 -0.38 -11.86
CA ARG A 241 9.09 -1.79 -11.96
C ARG A 241 9.90 -2.80 -11.15
N LEU A 242 11.16 -2.52 -10.85
CA LEU A 242 12.07 -3.45 -10.15
C LEU A 242 12.29 -3.07 -8.69
N LEU A 243 12.24 -1.78 -8.31
CA LEU A 243 12.28 -1.41 -6.89
C LEU A 243 10.96 -1.69 -6.18
N CYS A 244 9.86 -1.68 -6.92
CA CYS A 244 8.55 -2.00 -6.40
C CYS A 244 8.24 -3.48 -6.69
N GLU A 245 8.32 -4.30 -5.65
CA GLU A 245 7.85 -5.69 -5.68
C GLU A 245 6.50 -5.76 -4.94
N PRO A 246 5.38 -5.52 -5.63
CA PRO A 246 4.08 -5.51 -4.99
C PRO A 246 3.74 -6.89 -4.45
N VAL A 247 3.16 -6.92 -3.26
CA VAL A 247 2.63 -8.14 -2.64
C VAL A 247 1.11 -8.14 -2.83
N TYR A 248 0.58 -9.26 -3.30
CA TYR A 248 -0.86 -9.50 -3.35
C TYR A 248 -1.31 -10.12 -2.04
N TYR A 249 -2.40 -9.61 -1.48
CA TYR A 249 -2.99 -10.13 -0.27
C TYR A 249 -4.41 -10.60 -0.54
N LEU A 250 -4.78 -11.74 0.05
CA LEU A 250 -6.12 -12.30 -0.03
C LEU A 250 -6.58 -12.77 1.35
N LYS A 251 -7.82 -12.46 1.69
CA LYS A 251 -8.57 -13.08 2.79
C LYS A 251 -9.80 -13.77 2.22
N ARG A 252 -10.02 -15.02 2.62
CA ARG A 252 -11.33 -15.67 2.53
C ARG A 252 -12.11 -15.28 3.77
N ASN A 253 -13.26 -14.66 3.57
CA ASN A 253 -14.14 -14.25 4.66
C ASN A 253 -15.09 -15.43 4.92
N GLU A 254 -15.17 -15.84 6.18
CA GLU A 254 -16.13 -16.87 6.60
C GLU A 254 -17.51 -16.22 6.59
N SER A 255 -18.46 -16.87 5.91
CA SER A 255 -19.86 -16.46 5.83
C SER A 255 -20.59 -16.69 7.15
#